data_AF-A0A496LBD7-F1
#
_entry.id   AF-A0A496LBD7-F1
#
_cell.length_a   1.000
_cell.length_b   1.000
_cell.length_c   1.000
_cell.angle_alpha   90.00
_cell.angle_beta   90.00
_cell.angle_gamma   90.00
#
_symmetry.space_group_name_H-M   'P 1'
#
loop_
_entity.id
_entity.type
_entity.pdbx_description
1 polymer ?
#
loop_
_entity_poly.entity_id
_entity_poly.type
_entity_poly.pdbx_seq_one_letter_code
_entity_poly.pdbx_strand_id
1 'polypeptide(L)'
;MLMYLFFYNESYLCVVSKIYVFNPDHELSLASDDNNFQPKKNITRLQKDLALLPLWLEDNCLVLQSDTDTYWHDIADRFGLKYFSTPSIDYSALTEVCAWGWNKQICSALERKGTPRRLLPDSNSLTLIRRLTERRTAVQAMKYLISNISDKYLKYLPHLLPELLVSSADVEHFVARHIDVVLKTPLSCSGKGLYFVKHHRLNDSYLKRVERLLEQQKYLV
;
A
#
# COMPACT_ATOMS: atom_id res chain seq x y z
N MET A 1 -12.99 -2.70 7.81
CA MET A 1 -12.84 -3.28 9.16
C MET A 1 -11.37 -3.61 9.29
N LEU A 2 -10.65 -2.89 10.15
CA LEU A 2 -9.21 -3.06 10.36
C LEU A 2 -9.03 -4.18 11.37
N MET A 3 -8.28 -5.23 11.05
CA MET A 3 -8.00 -6.33 11.97
C MET A 3 -6.72 -6.04 12.77
N TYR A 4 -6.74 -6.34 14.07
CA TYR A 4 -5.66 -6.09 15.01
C TYR A 4 -5.19 -7.39 15.68
N LEU A 5 -3.87 -7.62 15.79
CA LEU A 5 -3.25 -8.78 16.47
C LEU A 5 -2.39 -8.33 17.67
N PHE A 6 -2.40 -9.04 18.82
CA PHE A 6 -1.57 -8.74 20.02
C PHE A 6 -0.79 -9.93 20.59
N PHE A 7 0.28 -9.66 21.35
CA PHE A 7 1.04 -10.65 22.11
C PHE A 7 0.96 -10.45 23.62
N TYR A 8 1.07 -11.56 24.36
CA TYR A 8 1.45 -11.59 25.77
C TYR A 8 2.58 -12.60 25.98
N ASN A 9 3.68 -12.19 26.63
CA ASN A 9 4.79 -13.07 27.00
C ASN A 9 5.19 -12.78 28.45
N GLU A 10 4.98 -13.74 29.35
CA GLU A 10 5.18 -13.64 30.81
C GLU A 10 6.65 -13.75 31.25
N SER A 11 7.61 -13.48 30.37
CA SER A 11 9.02 -13.59 30.69
C SER A 11 9.73 -12.30 30.29
N TYR A 12 10.23 -11.58 31.30
CA TYR A 12 11.03 -10.35 31.27
C TYR A 12 10.26 -9.00 31.37
N LEU A 13 10.84 -8.11 32.20
CA LEU A 13 10.36 -6.82 32.75
C LEU A 13 10.05 -5.69 31.74
N CYS A 14 9.65 -6.01 30.51
CA CYS A 14 9.09 -5.05 29.56
C CYS A 14 8.04 -5.77 28.72
N VAL A 15 6.77 -5.62 29.09
CA VAL A 15 5.65 -6.17 28.30
C VAL A 15 5.55 -5.36 27.01
N VAL A 16 6.14 -5.89 25.93
CA VAL A 16 5.99 -5.31 24.59
C VAL A 16 4.59 -5.66 24.09
N SER A 17 3.64 -4.73 24.27
CA SER A 17 2.32 -4.80 23.64
C SER A 17 2.43 -4.26 22.22
N LYS A 18 2.51 -5.17 21.24
CA LYS A 18 2.67 -4.87 19.81
C LYS A 18 1.38 -5.15 19.07
N ILE A 19 1.04 -4.29 18.10
CA ILE A 19 -0.13 -4.48 17.24
C ILE A 19 0.23 -4.60 15.76
N TYR A 20 -0.30 -5.62 15.10
CA TYR A 20 -0.25 -5.71 13.64
C TYR A 20 -1.55 -5.19 13.03
N VAL A 21 -1.45 -4.30 12.05
CA VAL A 21 -2.63 -3.72 11.37
C VAL A 21 -2.58 -4.04 9.88
N PHE A 22 -3.55 -4.81 9.42
CA PHE A 22 -3.69 -5.10 8.00
C PHE A 22 -4.36 -3.93 7.26
N ASN A 23 -3.62 -3.25 6.39
CA ASN A 23 -4.04 -2.04 5.66
C ASN A 23 -3.81 -2.17 4.14
N PRO A 24 -4.43 -3.17 3.46
CA PRO A 24 -4.11 -3.52 2.07
C PRO A 24 -4.54 -2.48 1.02
N ASP A 25 -5.34 -1.49 1.40
CA ASP A 25 -5.72 -0.34 0.57
C ASP A 25 -4.84 0.90 0.82
N HIS A 26 -3.74 0.73 1.53
CA HIS A 26 -2.81 1.79 1.90
C HIS A 26 -2.47 2.73 0.73
N GLU A 27 -2.13 2.18 -0.44
CA GLU A 27 -1.78 2.99 -1.61
C GLU A 27 -2.95 3.76 -2.21
N LEU A 28 -4.17 3.22 -2.14
CA LEU A 28 -5.36 3.94 -2.60
C LEU A 28 -5.65 5.12 -1.67
N SER A 29 -5.48 4.92 -0.37
CA SER A 29 -5.56 5.99 0.63
C SER A 29 -4.44 7.02 0.47
N LEU A 30 -3.21 6.58 0.15
CA LEU A 30 -2.16 7.51 -0.23
C LEU A 30 -2.58 8.29 -1.47
N ALA A 31 -3.06 7.64 -2.53
CA ALA A 31 -3.45 8.31 -3.77
C ALA A 31 -4.53 9.38 -3.56
N SER A 32 -5.45 9.19 -2.61
CA SER A 32 -6.49 10.18 -2.27
C SER A 32 -6.01 11.30 -1.35
N ASP A 33 -4.91 11.09 -0.63
CA ASP A 33 -4.35 12.00 0.39
C ASP A 33 -5.35 12.45 1.49
N ASP A 34 -6.37 11.64 1.73
CA ASP A 34 -7.53 11.95 2.58
C ASP A 34 -7.52 11.13 3.88
N ASN A 35 -7.67 11.82 5.01
CA ASN A 35 -7.75 11.21 6.35
C ASN A 35 -9.03 10.37 6.52
N ASN A 36 -10.06 10.66 5.74
CA ASN A 36 -11.36 9.99 5.80
C ASN A 36 -11.57 9.02 4.65
N PHE A 37 -10.50 8.65 3.93
CA PHE A 37 -10.58 7.73 2.80
C PHE A 37 -11.40 6.49 3.13
N GLN A 38 -12.42 6.23 2.30
CA GLN A 38 -13.25 5.04 2.39
C GLN A 38 -13.00 4.14 1.17
N PRO A 39 -12.47 2.92 1.37
CA PRO A 39 -12.31 1.98 0.27
C PRO A 39 -13.66 1.59 -0.33
N LYS A 40 -13.66 1.30 -1.63
CA LYS A 40 -14.83 0.74 -2.33
C LYS A 40 -15.18 -0.64 -1.77
N LYS A 41 -16.44 -1.06 -1.89
CA LYS A 41 -16.95 -2.35 -1.35
C LYS A 41 -16.09 -3.57 -1.72
N ASN A 42 -15.57 -3.65 -2.95
CA ASN A 42 -14.71 -4.75 -3.37
C ASN A 42 -13.34 -4.76 -2.67
N ILE A 43 -12.81 -3.58 -2.34
CA ILE A 43 -11.57 -3.44 -1.55
C ILE A 43 -11.84 -3.78 -0.09
N THR A 44 -12.95 -3.33 0.48
CA THR A 44 -13.35 -3.70 1.86
C THR A 44 -13.60 -5.21 1.99
N ARG A 45 -14.16 -5.84 0.96
CA ARG A 45 -14.29 -7.30 0.91
C ARG A 45 -12.92 -7.98 0.90
N LEU A 46 -12.00 -7.53 0.04
CA LEU A 46 -10.63 -8.05 0.00
C LEU A 46 -9.92 -7.90 1.37
N GLN A 47 -10.08 -6.76 2.04
CA GLN A 47 -9.57 -6.55 3.40
C GLN A 47 -10.08 -7.62 4.36
N LYS A 48 -11.37 -7.94 4.33
CA LYS A 48 -11.99 -8.94 5.20
C LYS A 48 -11.52 -10.36 4.85
N ASP A 49 -11.56 -10.70 3.56
CA ASP A 49 -11.20 -12.04 3.07
C ASP A 49 -9.72 -12.38 3.35
N LEU A 50 -8.86 -11.36 3.41
CA LEU A 50 -7.43 -11.49 3.68
C LEU A 50 -7.02 -11.05 5.08
N ALA A 51 -7.99 -10.75 5.96
CA ALA A 51 -7.72 -10.15 7.26
C ALA A 51 -6.79 -11.00 8.13
N LEU A 52 -6.87 -12.33 8.00
CA LEU A 52 -6.04 -13.31 8.70
C LEU A 52 -4.56 -13.29 8.32
N LEU A 53 -4.15 -12.60 7.24
CA LEU A 53 -2.76 -12.62 6.77
C LEU A 53 -1.68 -12.31 7.82
N PRO A 54 -1.88 -11.37 8.76
CA PRO A 54 -0.86 -11.09 9.76
C PRO A 54 -0.61 -12.24 10.75
N LEU A 55 -1.50 -13.23 10.85
CA LEU A 55 -1.28 -14.41 11.72
C LEU A 55 -0.14 -15.31 11.22
N TRP A 56 0.26 -15.20 9.96
CA TRP A 56 1.47 -15.88 9.47
C TRP A 56 2.76 -15.22 9.91
N LEU A 57 2.72 -13.99 10.41
CA LEU A 57 3.91 -13.30 10.88
C LEU A 57 4.32 -13.84 12.25
N GLU A 58 3.35 -14.13 13.13
CA GLU A 58 3.61 -14.69 14.45
C GLU A 58 2.43 -15.52 15.03
N ASP A 59 2.76 -16.61 15.72
CA ASP A 59 1.81 -17.53 16.38
C ASP A 59 1.22 -16.94 17.67
N ASN A 60 0.04 -17.40 18.10
CA ASN A 60 -0.56 -17.10 19.43
C ASN A 60 -0.94 -15.63 19.64
N CYS A 61 -1.27 -14.92 18.57
CA CYS A 61 -1.75 -13.55 18.63
C CYS A 61 -3.18 -13.44 19.19
N LEU A 62 -3.51 -12.38 19.94
CA LEU A 62 -4.89 -12.03 20.27
C LEU A 62 -5.53 -11.30 19.09
N VAL A 63 -6.70 -11.76 18.66
CA VAL A 63 -7.51 -11.16 17.60
C VAL A 63 -8.79 -10.62 18.22
N LEU A 64 -9.19 -9.41 17.83
CA LEU A 64 -10.40 -8.79 18.33
C LEU A 64 -11.64 -9.54 17.84
N GLN A 65 -12.50 -10.00 18.76
CA GLN A 65 -13.70 -10.76 18.43
C GLN A 65 -14.63 -10.02 17.46
N SER A 66 -14.70 -8.69 17.55
CA SER A 66 -15.53 -7.88 16.64
C SER A 66 -15.02 -7.84 15.21
N ASP A 67 -13.77 -8.23 14.96
CA ASP A 67 -13.15 -8.26 13.63
C ASP A 67 -13.19 -9.65 12.99
N THR A 68 -13.72 -10.65 13.69
CA THR A 68 -13.82 -12.05 13.24
C THR A 68 -15.28 -12.48 13.04
N ASP A 69 -15.50 -13.51 12.21
CA ASP A 69 -16.78 -14.19 12.08
C ASP A 69 -16.58 -15.70 11.90
N THR A 70 -17.67 -16.46 11.76
CA THR A 70 -17.64 -17.92 11.61
C THR A 70 -16.82 -18.38 10.41
N TYR A 71 -16.87 -17.64 9.31
CA TYR A 71 -16.08 -17.95 8.12
C TYR A 71 -14.58 -17.70 8.37
N TRP A 72 -14.24 -16.60 9.03
CA TRP A 72 -12.86 -16.30 9.40
C TRP A 72 -12.26 -17.42 10.27
N HIS A 73 -13.00 -17.91 11.26
CA HIS A 73 -12.55 -19.02 12.13
C HIS A 73 -12.33 -20.32 11.36
N ASP A 74 -13.28 -20.71 10.49
CA ASP A 74 -13.14 -21.91 9.64
C ASP A 74 -11.89 -21.86 8.76
N ILE A 75 -11.58 -20.70 8.18
CA ILE A 75 -10.37 -20.53 7.36
C ILE A 75 -9.10 -20.59 8.22
N ALA A 76 -9.10 -19.93 9.39
CA ALA A 76 -7.96 -19.97 10.31
C ALA A 76 -7.64 -21.40 10.77
N ASP A 77 -8.67 -22.19 11.10
CA ASP A 77 -8.53 -23.58 11.53
C ASP A 77 -8.01 -24.49 10.41
N ARG A 78 -8.52 -24.32 9.17
CA ARG A 78 -8.03 -25.07 7.99
C ARG A 78 -6.57 -24.83 7.69
N PHE A 79 -6.09 -23.61 7.94
CA PHE A 79 -4.67 -23.26 7.79
C PHE A 79 -3.83 -23.56 9.04
N GLY A 80 -4.44 -24.05 10.13
CA GLY A 80 -3.76 -24.34 11.39
C GLY A 80 -3.17 -23.10 12.07
N LEU A 81 -3.78 -21.93 11.88
CA LEU A 81 -3.30 -20.66 12.45
C LEU A 81 -3.60 -20.61 13.95
N LYS A 82 -2.59 -20.26 14.75
CA LYS A 82 -2.73 -20.18 16.21
C LYS A 82 -3.04 -18.75 16.63
N TYR A 83 -4.16 -18.56 17.30
CA TYR A 83 -4.59 -17.27 17.81
C TYR A 83 -5.46 -17.45 19.06
N PHE A 84 -5.64 -16.35 19.79
CA PHE A 84 -6.58 -16.22 20.88
C PHE A 84 -7.61 -15.14 20.54
N SER A 85 -8.85 -15.30 20.97
CA SER A 85 -9.87 -14.25 20.77
C SER A 85 -9.94 -13.34 21.98
N THR A 86 -9.94 -12.01 21.79
CA THR A 86 -10.12 -11.03 22.85
C THR A 86 -11.32 -10.11 22.59
N PRO A 87 -12.14 -9.76 23.60
CA PRO A 87 -13.25 -8.83 23.41
C PRO A 87 -12.80 -7.37 23.28
N SER A 88 -11.61 -7.04 23.79
CA SER A 88 -11.09 -5.67 23.78
C SER A 88 -9.56 -5.65 23.74
N ILE A 89 -9.07 -4.45 23.42
CA ILE A 89 -7.66 -4.14 23.28
C ILE A 89 -7.41 -2.83 24.03
N ASP A 90 -6.38 -2.80 24.87
CA ASP A 90 -5.87 -1.54 25.41
C ASP A 90 -4.83 -0.94 24.46
N TYR A 91 -5.29 -0.02 23.61
CA TYR A 91 -4.42 0.70 22.67
C TYR A 91 -3.46 1.66 23.37
N SER A 92 -3.76 2.11 24.60
CA SER A 92 -2.90 3.04 25.34
C SER A 92 -1.65 2.37 25.88
N ALA A 93 -1.74 1.06 26.17
CA ALA A 93 -0.63 0.23 26.60
C ALA A 93 0.29 -0.23 25.46
N LEU A 94 -0.02 0.13 24.21
CA LEU A 94 0.83 -0.23 23.06
C LEU A 94 2.23 0.34 23.20
N THR A 95 3.18 -0.46 22.73
CA THR A 95 4.61 -0.13 22.66
C THR A 95 5.12 -0.08 21.22
N GLU A 96 4.43 -0.74 20.29
CA GLU A 96 4.78 -0.79 18.87
C GLU A 96 3.53 -0.97 18.00
N VAL A 97 3.53 -0.35 16.81
CA VAL A 97 2.51 -0.55 15.77
C VAL A 97 3.17 -0.97 14.47
N CYS A 98 2.81 -2.15 13.97
CA CYS A 98 3.23 -2.67 12.68
C CYS A 98 2.07 -2.66 11.68
N ALA A 99 1.94 -1.57 10.93
CA ALA A 99 0.95 -1.46 9.88
C ALA A 99 1.49 -2.01 8.55
N TRP A 100 0.65 -2.75 7.81
CA TRP A 100 0.88 -3.14 6.42
C TRP A 100 0.66 -1.93 5.48
N GLY A 101 1.37 -0.84 5.76
CA GLY A 101 1.24 0.46 5.08
C GLY A 101 0.68 1.54 6.00
N TRP A 102 1.30 2.72 5.97
CA TRP A 102 1.00 3.87 6.83
C TRP A 102 0.41 5.03 6.04
N ASN A 103 -0.85 5.38 6.28
CA ASN A 103 -1.50 6.54 5.68
C ASN A 103 -2.17 7.41 6.77
N LYS A 104 -2.71 8.56 6.36
CA LYS A 104 -3.37 9.47 7.31
C LYS A 104 -4.58 8.81 7.99
N GLN A 105 -5.34 8.01 7.26
CA GLN A 105 -6.57 7.37 7.74
C GLN A 105 -6.32 6.36 8.87
N ILE A 106 -5.32 5.49 8.75
CA ILE A 106 -4.96 4.52 9.80
C ILE A 106 -4.36 5.22 11.02
N CYS A 107 -3.56 6.28 10.84
CA CYS A 107 -3.06 7.10 11.93
C CYS A 107 -4.23 7.71 12.73
N SER A 108 -5.17 8.37 12.05
CA SER A 108 -6.36 8.95 12.70
C SER A 108 -7.26 7.88 13.34
N ALA A 109 -7.34 6.67 12.78
CA ALA A 109 -8.11 5.58 13.36
C ALA A 109 -7.48 5.03 14.65
N LEU A 110 -6.16 4.83 14.67
CA LEU A 110 -5.41 4.36 15.84
C LEU A 110 -5.36 5.41 16.95
N GLU A 111 -5.19 6.68 16.60
CA GLU A 111 -5.19 7.79 17.55
C GLU A 111 -6.54 7.90 18.27
N ARG A 112 -7.66 7.81 17.54
CA ARG A 112 -9.02 7.78 18.13
C ARG A 112 -9.25 6.60 19.06
N LYS A 113 -8.53 5.50 18.87
CA LYS A 113 -8.59 4.32 19.73
C LYS A 113 -7.74 4.44 21.00
N GLY A 114 -6.95 5.50 21.12
CA GLY A 114 -6.08 5.75 22.28
C GLY A 114 -4.62 5.34 22.08
N THR A 115 -4.20 5.05 20.84
CA THR A 115 -2.80 4.70 20.55
C THR A 115 -1.90 5.92 20.80
N PRO A 116 -0.80 5.80 21.57
CA PRO A 116 0.11 6.92 21.82
C PRO A 116 0.66 7.53 20.53
N ARG A 117 0.57 8.86 20.39
CA ARG A 117 1.00 9.59 19.17
C ARG A 117 2.44 9.28 18.74
N ARG A 118 3.32 9.04 19.72
CA ARG A 118 4.74 8.67 19.51
C ARG A 118 4.93 7.37 18.70
N LEU A 119 3.91 6.50 18.63
CA LEU A 119 3.94 5.26 17.86
C LEU A 119 3.41 5.43 16.43
N LEU A 120 2.87 6.60 16.11
CA LEU A 120 2.23 6.89 14.83
C LEU A 120 3.14 7.81 14.01
N PRO A 121 3.30 7.56 12.69
CA PRO A 121 4.03 8.47 11.81
C PRO A 121 3.51 9.91 11.88
N ASP A 122 4.42 10.88 11.96
CA ASP A 122 4.10 12.29 11.85
C ASP A 122 3.81 12.70 10.38
N SER A 123 3.43 13.96 10.17
CA SER A 123 3.12 14.48 8.83
C SER A 123 4.30 14.38 7.85
N ASN A 124 5.52 14.60 8.34
CA ASN A 124 6.74 14.50 7.55
C ASN A 124 7.01 13.04 7.13
N SER A 125 6.87 12.10 8.07
CA SER A 125 7.00 10.67 7.82
C SER A 125 5.95 10.19 6.83
N LEU A 126 4.69 10.61 6.97
CA LEU A 126 3.63 10.27 6.01
C LEU A 126 3.89 10.85 4.62
N THR A 127 4.41 12.08 4.54
CA THR A 127 4.83 12.69 3.27
C THR A 127 5.99 11.90 2.64
N LEU A 128 6.95 11.47 3.44
CA LEU A 128 8.07 10.64 2.99
C LEU A 128 7.59 9.26 2.50
N ILE A 129 6.73 8.59 3.27
CA ILE A 129 6.12 7.31 2.90
C ILE A 129 5.40 7.43 1.56
N ARG A 130 4.56 8.45 1.39
CA ARG A 130 3.88 8.73 0.13
C ARG A 130 4.89 8.88 -1.02
N ARG A 131 5.90 9.74 -0.84
CA ARG A 131 6.93 9.97 -1.85
C ARG A 131 7.66 8.68 -2.22
N LEU A 132 8.05 7.87 -1.23
CA LEU A 132 8.77 6.62 -1.48
C LEU A 132 7.91 5.55 -2.17
N THR A 133 6.59 5.58 -1.94
CA THR A 133 5.63 4.66 -2.58
C THR A 133 5.36 5.03 -4.04
N GLU A 134 5.50 6.31 -4.39
CA GLU A 134 5.28 6.81 -5.74
C GLU A 134 6.25 6.22 -6.78
N ARG A 135 5.73 5.88 -7.96
CA ARG A 135 6.54 5.32 -9.07
C ARG A 135 7.68 6.23 -9.51
N ARG A 136 7.56 7.55 -9.34
CA ARG A 136 8.66 8.49 -9.58
C ARG A 136 9.93 8.15 -8.81
N THR A 137 9.80 7.68 -7.56
CA THR A 137 10.95 7.28 -6.75
C THR A 137 11.66 6.07 -7.36
N ALA A 138 10.91 5.08 -7.87
CA ALA A 138 11.50 3.95 -8.57
C ALA A 138 12.23 4.36 -9.86
N VAL A 139 11.67 5.29 -10.64
CA VAL A 139 12.33 5.84 -11.84
C VAL A 139 13.62 6.57 -11.46
N GLN A 140 13.59 7.38 -10.41
CA GLN A 140 14.78 8.09 -9.91
C GLN A 140 15.85 7.13 -9.40
N ALA A 141 15.47 6.11 -8.63
CA ALA A 141 16.38 5.08 -8.14
C ALA A 141 17.03 4.31 -9.30
N MET A 142 16.27 3.97 -10.34
CA MET A 142 16.79 3.31 -11.53
C MET A 142 17.82 4.18 -12.27
N LYS A 143 17.52 5.47 -12.48
CA LYS A 143 18.46 6.43 -13.08
C LYS A 143 19.74 6.54 -12.24
N TYR A 144 19.60 6.66 -10.92
CA TYR A 144 20.74 6.71 -10.02
C TYR A 144 21.60 5.45 -10.13
N LEU A 145 20.99 4.25 -10.10
CA LEU A 145 21.72 2.99 -10.23
C LEU A 145 22.48 2.92 -11.57
N ILE A 146 21.83 3.22 -12.69
CA ILE A 146 22.47 3.21 -14.01
C ILE A 146 23.71 4.10 -14.05
N SER A 147 23.64 5.28 -13.44
CA SER A 147 24.76 6.23 -13.40
C SER A 147 25.87 5.87 -12.40
N ASN A 148 25.64 4.92 -11.48
CA ASN A 148 26.56 4.63 -10.38
C ASN A 148 27.00 3.15 -10.29
N ILE A 149 26.48 2.26 -11.11
CA ILE A 149 26.96 0.87 -11.18
C ILE A 149 28.06 0.72 -12.22
N SER A 150 28.93 -0.27 -12.02
CA SER A 150 29.98 -0.61 -12.99
C SER A 150 29.38 -1.05 -14.33
N ASP A 151 30.01 -0.62 -15.43
CA ASP A 151 29.63 -0.95 -16.81
C ASP A 151 29.40 -2.45 -17.05
N LYS A 152 30.10 -3.32 -16.32
CA LYS A 152 29.95 -4.78 -16.41
C LYS A 152 28.54 -5.27 -16.06
N TYR A 153 27.76 -4.47 -15.32
CA TYR A 153 26.39 -4.78 -14.91
C TYR A 153 25.32 -4.16 -15.80
N LEU A 154 25.67 -3.18 -16.65
CA LEU A 154 24.68 -2.48 -17.51
C LEU A 154 23.96 -3.43 -18.46
N LYS A 155 24.61 -4.52 -18.89
CA LYS A 155 24.01 -5.56 -19.74
C LYS A 155 22.84 -6.32 -19.10
N TYR A 156 22.67 -6.25 -17.78
CA TYR A 156 21.55 -6.88 -17.07
C TYR A 156 20.37 -5.93 -16.85
N LEU A 157 20.51 -4.65 -17.22
CA LEU A 157 19.47 -3.66 -17.09
C LEU A 157 18.56 -3.64 -18.32
N PRO A 158 17.29 -3.26 -18.16
CA PRO A 158 16.38 -3.11 -19.29
C PRO A 158 16.91 -2.07 -20.28
N HIS A 159 16.84 -2.39 -21.57
CA HIS A 159 17.26 -1.48 -22.65
C HIS A 159 16.36 -0.25 -22.80
N LEU A 160 15.12 -0.34 -22.31
CA LEU A 160 14.16 0.75 -22.28
C LEU A 160 13.88 1.14 -20.84
N LEU A 161 14.08 2.41 -20.54
CA LEU A 161 13.83 2.96 -19.22
C LEU A 161 12.43 3.56 -19.15
N PRO A 162 11.75 3.47 -18.00
CA PRO A 162 10.50 4.17 -17.78
C PRO A 162 10.71 5.70 -17.82
N GLU A 163 9.76 6.40 -18.42
CA GLU A 163 9.74 7.86 -18.49
C GLU A 163 8.61 8.43 -17.61
N LEU A 164 8.75 9.68 -17.15
CA LEU A 164 7.65 10.36 -16.45
C LEU A 164 6.91 11.21 -17.47
N LEU A 165 5.61 10.96 -17.61
CA LEU A 165 4.75 11.63 -18.57
C LEU A 165 3.81 12.56 -17.80
N VAL A 166 3.89 13.87 -18.03
CA VAL A 166 3.15 14.88 -17.27
C VAL A 166 2.01 15.53 -18.07
N SER A 167 1.96 15.27 -19.37
CA SER A 167 0.96 15.78 -20.29
C SER A 167 0.45 14.70 -21.25
N SER A 168 -0.71 14.93 -21.88
CA SER A 168 -1.21 14.09 -22.97
C SER A 168 -0.26 14.08 -24.17
N ALA A 169 0.40 15.21 -24.45
CA ALA A 169 1.43 15.31 -25.49
C ALA A 169 2.66 14.41 -25.19
N ASP A 170 3.10 14.32 -23.93
CA ASP A 170 4.18 13.39 -23.56
C ASP A 170 3.78 11.93 -23.83
N VAL A 171 2.52 11.60 -23.52
CA VAL A 171 1.97 10.26 -23.77
C VAL A 171 1.90 9.96 -25.27
N GLU A 172 1.42 10.89 -26.09
CA GLU A 172 1.42 10.77 -27.55
C GLU A 172 2.84 10.54 -28.08
N HIS A 173 3.80 11.37 -27.66
CA HIS A 173 5.19 11.27 -28.10
C HIS A 173 5.85 9.96 -27.66
N PHE A 174 5.57 9.50 -26.44
CA PHE A 174 6.07 8.22 -25.94
C PHE A 174 5.48 7.05 -26.72
N VAL A 175 4.17 7.06 -26.96
CA VAL A 175 3.46 6.01 -27.72
C VAL A 175 3.87 6.01 -29.20
N ALA A 176 4.24 7.14 -29.79
CA ALA A 176 4.76 7.22 -31.16
C ALA A 176 6.12 6.52 -31.34
N ARG A 177 6.94 6.49 -30.28
CA ARG A 177 8.28 5.87 -30.30
C ARG A 177 8.28 4.38 -29.93
N HIS A 178 7.17 3.84 -29.43
CA HIS A 178 7.10 2.51 -28.85
C HIS A 178 5.88 1.72 -29.32
N ILE A 179 6.08 0.46 -29.73
CA ILE A 179 5.03 -0.38 -30.34
C ILE A 179 3.95 -0.78 -29.32
N ASP A 180 4.38 -1.24 -28.14
CA ASP A 180 3.51 -1.62 -27.02
C ASP A 180 3.92 -0.82 -25.78
N VAL A 181 2.99 -0.03 -25.25
CA VAL A 181 3.21 0.85 -24.09
C VAL A 181 2.31 0.43 -22.95
N VAL A 182 2.86 0.46 -21.74
CA VAL A 182 2.10 0.29 -20.51
C VAL A 182 2.23 1.58 -19.72
N LEU A 183 1.15 2.35 -19.66
CA LEU A 183 1.06 3.52 -18.79
C LEU A 183 0.66 3.05 -17.39
N LYS A 184 1.28 3.63 -16.38
CA LYS A 184 1.03 3.33 -14.98
C LYS A 184 0.78 4.60 -14.17
N THR A 185 -0.24 4.57 -13.33
CA THR A 185 -0.47 5.64 -12.36
C THR A 185 0.57 5.63 -11.22
N PRO A 186 0.92 6.79 -10.66
CA PRO A 186 1.92 6.98 -9.60
C PRO A 186 1.77 6.08 -8.36
N LEU A 187 0.53 5.89 -7.88
CA LEU A 187 0.22 5.12 -6.67
C LEU A 187 -0.80 4.03 -7.04
N SER A 188 -0.32 2.81 -7.34
CA SER A 188 -1.16 1.66 -7.68
C SER A 188 -0.40 0.31 -7.68
N CYS A 189 -0.83 -0.66 -6.88
CA CYS A 189 -0.35 -2.05 -6.91
C CYS A 189 -1.36 -3.11 -7.32
N SER A 190 -2.65 -2.82 -7.45
CA SER A 190 -3.66 -3.85 -7.78
C SER A 190 -3.87 -4.09 -9.28
N GLY A 191 -2.97 -3.60 -10.14
CA GLY A 191 -3.12 -3.64 -11.61
C GLY A 191 -4.16 -2.68 -12.18
N LYS A 192 -5.04 -2.10 -11.35
CA LYS A 192 -6.08 -1.12 -11.76
C LYS A 192 -5.53 0.19 -12.30
N GLY A 193 -4.28 0.51 -11.96
CA GLY A 193 -3.56 1.68 -12.46
C GLY A 193 -2.74 1.41 -13.72
N LEU A 194 -2.90 0.25 -14.37
CA LEU A 194 -2.21 -0.10 -15.61
C LEU A 194 -3.13 0.16 -16.81
N TYR A 195 -2.57 0.79 -17.84
CA TYR A 195 -3.27 1.07 -19.08
C TYR A 195 -2.39 0.67 -20.25
N PHE A 196 -2.85 -0.31 -21.02
CA PHE A 196 -2.12 -0.84 -22.16
C PHE A 196 -2.49 -0.05 -23.41
N VAL A 197 -1.49 0.49 -24.09
CA VAL A 197 -1.62 1.35 -25.26
C VAL A 197 -0.83 0.78 -26.41
N LYS A 198 -1.44 0.79 -27.59
CA LYS A 198 -0.77 0.55 -28.87
C LYS A 198 -0.87 1.81 -29.69
N HIS A 199 0.17 2.13 -30.47
CA HIS A 199 0.22 3.33 -31.28
C HIS A 199 -1.04 3.57 -32.13
N HIS A 200 -1.50 2.55 -32.86
CA HIS A 200 -2.68 2.63 -33.72
C HIS A 200 -4.03 2.70 -32.97
N ARG A 201 -4.04 2.63 -31.63
CA ARG A 201 -5.26 2.68 -30.79
C ARG A 201 -5.37 3.96 -29.97
N LEU A 202 -4.40 4.86 -30.10
CA LEU A 202 -4.49 6.17 -29.47
C LEU A 202 -5.53 6.99 -30.21
N ASN A 203 -6.64 7.29 -29.54
CA ASN A 203 -7.73 8.11 -30.08
C ASN A 203 -8.15 9.19 -29.06
N ASP A 204 -8.95 10.15 -29.49
CA ASP A 204 -9.39 11.27 -28.64
C ASP A 204 -10.08 10.82 -27.35
N SER A 205 -10.82 9.71 -27.38
CA SER A 205 -11.48 9.16 -26.18
C SER A 205 -10.45 8.66 -25.16
N TYR A 206 -9.40 8.00 -25.65
CA TYR A 206 -8.30 7.52 -24.82
C TYR A 206 -7.50 8.68 -24.24
N LEU A 207 -7.21 9.71 -25.04
CA LEU A 207 -6.49 10.91 -24.61
C LEU A 207 -7.25 11.67 -23.52
N LYS A 208 -8.57 11.86 -23.69
CA LYS A 208 -9.42 12.44 -22.63
C LYS A 208 -9.38 11.65 -21.32
N ARG A 209 -9.24 10.32 -21.39
CA ARG A 209 -9.07 9.48 -20.19
C ARG A 209 -7.69 9.73 -19.55
N VAL A 210 -6.64 9.80 -20.36
CA VAL A 210 -5.27 10.12 -19.91
C VAL A 210 -5.23 11.48 -19.23
N GLU A 211 -5.85 12.50 -19.82
CA GLU A 211 -5.91 13.86 -19.25
C GLU A 211 -6.54 13.85 -17.86
N ARG A 212 -7.69 13.18 -17.68
CA ARG A 212 -8.32 13.02 -16.36
C ARG A 212 -7.41 12.32 -15.34
N LEU A 213 -6.64 11.33 -15.78
CA LEU A 213 -5.69 10.63 -14.92
C LEU A 213 -4.53 11.55 -14.52
N LEU A 214 -4.01 12.33 -15.46
CA LEU A 214 -2.96 13.32 -15.22
C LEU A 214 -3.44 14.45 -14.30
N GLU A 215 -4.68 14.92 -14.44
CA GLU A 215 -5.27 15.90 -13.52
C GLU A 215 -5.30 15.37 -12.08
N GLN A 216 -5.71 14.11 -11.92
CA GLN A 216 -5.85 13.43 -10.62
C GLN A 216 -4.50 13.06 -9.99
N GLN A 217 -3.54 12.59 -10.78
CA GLN A 217 -2.31 11.97 -10.29
C GLN A 217 -1.03 12.75 -10.62
N LYS A 218 -1.15 13.83 -11.39
CA LYS A 218 -0.08 14.76 -11.82
C LYS A 218 0.92 14.20 -12.83
N TYR A 219 1.07 12.89 -12.93
CA TYR A 219 1.92 12.23 -13.92
C TYR A 219 1.51 10.77 -14.14
N LEU A 220 2.04 10.17 -15.19
CA LEU A 220 2.06 8.74 -15.47
C LEU A 220 3.51 8.27 -15.63
N VAL A 221 3.71 6.95 -15.57
CA VAL A 221 4.98 6.27 -15.83
C VAL A 221 4.81 5.24 -16.93
#